data_AF-A0A7K1SPW1-F1
#
_entry.id   AF-A0A7K1SPW1-F1
#
_cell.length_a   1.000
_cell.length_b   1.000
_cell.length_c   1.000
_cell.angle_alpha   90.00
_cell.angle_beta   90.00
_cell.angle_gamma   90.00
#
_symmetry.space_group_name_H-M   'P 1'
#
loop_
_entity.id
_entity.type
_entity.pdbx_description
1 polymer ?
#
loop_
_entity_poly.entity_id
_entity_poly.type
_entity_poly.pdbx_seq_one_letter_code
_entity_poly.pdbx_strand_id
1 'polypeptide(L)'
;MIHIVSQLRLFFVLLGWLLLATGPLACVDPEDILLQGTVDIIVVDGTITNLAEAQIIQLNRSQADRLTGRFGTIPITKATVEVIVDSSQIIPCHETIDGSYQLPSDFKGQIGHAYQLRFILSDGSRYVSSQQIMQAAPSINQVSSKFNLNSLSQATALGGYYRAGHDLAIDFQDPADQHNYYRWGWNLYEKQDWCRSCHQGAYAVNNILPHVYTHGPYGQYYVSGDSLYEDCFVPVPMLAYEFGQPVVVTKPLYVYDYACRTQCWEILHNYEINVFDDQYSNGGLIQSRKVAQIPYYTHEPCLVELRQTSLTIDAYRYFKLFQDQTEKTGGLTDSPPTALAGNVKRIGLTTESVAGYFTASAVSTLRYWLDRKDATGLPFGATDPAGPSGLPGAELYYALNLREPNPEPTFPPPYVLIYGGPSRPPTAICVFSDSRTPYKPEGWRD
;
A
#
# COMPACT_ATOMS: atom_id res chain seq x y z
N MET A 1 58.86 -66.24 23.42
CA MET A 1 57.98 -65.26 24.09
C MET A 1 57.95 -63.88 23.42
N ILE A 2 59.01 -63.46 22.69
CA ILE A 2 59.09 -62.13 22.05
C ILE A 2 58.25 -62.01 20.77
N HIS A 3 58.06 -63.08 19.99
CA HIS A 3 57.30 -63.02 18.73
C HIS A 3 55.78 -62.85 18.90
N ILE A 4 55.19 -63.31 20.00
CA ILE A 4 53.73 -63.26 20.23
C ILE A 4 53.29 -61.83 20.62
N VAL A 5 54.13 -61.10 21.36
CA VAL A 5 53.84 -59.73 21.81
C VAL A 5 53.85 -58.72 20.64
N SER A 6 54.70 -58.95 19.64
CA SER A 6 54.80 -58.11 18.43
C SER A 6 53.56 -58.25 17.52
N GLN A 7 53.10 -59.48 17.30
CA GLN A 7 51.90 -59.77 16.49
C GLN A 7 50.64 -59.20 17.14
N LEU A 8 50.54 -59.25 18.48
CA LEU A 8 49.39 -58.71 19.20
C LEU A 8 49.33 -57.17 19.12
N ARG A 9 50.48 -56.48 19.21
CA ARG A 9 50.54 -55.01 19.05
C ARG A 9 50.17 -54.57 17.64
N LEU A 10 50.63 -55.29 16.62
CA LEU A 10 50.29 -54.98 15.22
C LEU A 10 48.79 -55.19 14.97
N PHE A 11 48.20 -56.22 15.57
CA PHE A 11 46.77 -56.51 15.48
C PHE A 11 45.92 -55.40 16.13
N PHE A 12 46.28 -54.92 17.33
CA PHE A 12 45.55 -53.80 17.97
C PHE A 12 45.72 -52.47 17.23
N VAL A 13 46.88 -52.22 16.60
CA VAL A 13 47.08 -51.01 15.77
C VAL A 13 46.26 -51.09 14.48
N LEU A 14 46.23 -52.24 13.80
CA LEU A 14 45.39 -52.45 12.62
C LEU A 14 43.89 -52.40 12.95
N LEU A 15 43.47 -52.96 14.10
CA LEU A 15 42.09 -52.87 14.57
C LEU A 15 41.69 -51.43 14.90
N GLY A 16 42.61 -50.64 15.48
CA GLY A 16 42.41 -49.21 15.75
C GLY A 16 42.27 -48.37 14.48
N TRP A 17 43.04 -48.67 13.42
CA TRP A 17 42.90 -48.01 12.12
C TRP A 17 41.63 -48.44 11.37
N LEU A 18 41.18 -49.69 11.52
CA LEU A 18 39.91 -50.17 10.94
C LEU A 18 38.68 -49.56 11.63
N LEU A 19 38.76 -49.32 12.95
CA LEU A 19 37.72 -48.62 13.73
C LEU A 19 37.72 -47.10 13.52
N LEU A 20 38.85 -46.46 13.20
CA LEU A 20 38.89 -45.04 12.82
C LEU A 20 38.44 -44.79 11.37
N ALA A 21 38.63 -45.76 10.47
CA ALA A 21 38.18 -45.67 9.07
C ALA A 21 36.69 -45.96 8.88
N THR A 22 35.98 -46.39 9.93
CA THR A 22 34.54 -46.71 9.92
C THR A 22 33.69 -45.76 10.77
N GLY A 23 34.28 -44.67 11.28
CA GLY A 23 33.53 -43.55 11.88
C GLY A 23 32.71 -42.81 10.80
N PRO A 24 31.43 -42.58 11.04
CA PRO A 24 30.36 -42.84 10.07
C PRO A 24 30.32 -41.87 8.89
N LEU A 25 30.03 -42.44 7.70
CA LEU A 25 29.20 -41.83 6.66
C LEU A 25 27.80 -41.57 7.25
N ALA A 26 27.70 -40.65 8.22
CA ALA A 26 26.43 -40.03 8.52
C ALA A 26 26.20 -39.01 7.41
N CYS A 27 25.64 -39.48 6.29
CA CYS A 27 24.68 -38.63 5.62
C CYS A 27 23.66 -38.31 6.71
N VAL A 28 23.69 -37.07 7.18
CA VAL A 28 22.51 -36.50 7.80
C VAL A 28 21.49 -36.57 6.67
N ASP A 29 20.56 -37.53 6.75
CA ASP A 29 19.37 -37.45 5.90
C ASP A 29 18.85 -36.03 6.12
N PRO A 30 18.74 -35.19 5.08
CA PRO A 30 17.96 -33.99 5.25
C PRO A 30 16.59 -34.51 5.64
N GLU A 31 16.24 -34.35 6.92
CA GLU A 31 14.86 -34.38 7.33
C GLU A 31 14.20 -33.43 6.32
N ASP A 32 13.35 -33.97 5.45
CA ASP A 32 12.46 -33.15 4.67
C ASP A 32 11.70 -32.37 5.73
N ILE A 33 12.14 -31.13 5.98
CA ILE A 33 11.37 -30.16 6.71
C ILE A 33 10.17 -29.99 5.80
N LEU A 34 9.16 -30.82 6.01
CA LEU A 34 7.79 -30.51 5.70
C LEU A 34 7.57 -29.21 6.45
N LEU A 35 7.81 -28.10 5.73
CA LEU A 35 7.40 -26.77 6.11
C LEU A 35 5.87 -26.83 6.17
N GLN A 36 5.34 -27.38 7.26
CA GLN A 36 4.00 -27.14 7.76
C GLN A 36 3.99 -25.70 8.29
N GLY A 37 4.20 -24.77 7.36
CA GLY A 37 4.27 -23.34 7.60
C GLY A 37 3.33 -22.60 6.67
N THR A 38 2.26 -23.24 6.19
CA THR A 38 1.10 -22.49 5.69
C THR A 38 0.23 -22.21 6.90
N VAL A 39 0.60 -21.18 7.68
CA VAL A 39 -0.35 -20.65 8.65
C VAL A 39 -1.42 -19.94 7.83
N ASP A 40 -2.55 -20.60 7.68
CA ASP A 40 -3.74 -20.04 7.08
C ASP A 40 -4.38 -19.09 8.11
N ILE A 41 -4.10 -17.79 7.98
CA ILE A 41 -4.49 -16.74 8.92
C ILE A 41 -5.49 -15.83 8.23
N ILE A 42 -6.59 -15.52 8.92
CA ILE A 42 -7.48 -14.43 8.51
C ILE A 42 -6.87 -13.12 8.98
N VAL A 43 -6.74 -12.15 8.08
CA VAL A 43 -6.30 -10.79 8.37
C VAL A 43 -7.53 -9.87 8.31
N VAL A 44 -7.78 -9.18 9.41
CA VAL A 44 -8.88 -8.22 9.54
C VAL A 44 -8.32 -6.82 9.73
N ASP A 45 -8.65 -5.89 8.84
CA ASP A 45 -8.35 -4.47 9.01
C ASP A 45 -9.65 -3.67 8.90
N GLY A 46 -9.88 -2.78 9.85
CA GLY A 46 -11.09 -1.96 9.88
C GLY A 46 -11.07 -0.98 11.02
N THR A 47 -11.22 0.30 10.68
CA THR A 47 -11.31 1.39 11.65
C THR A 47 -12.61 2.14 11.46
N ILE A 48 -13.45 2.19 12.49
CA ILE A 48 -14.64 3.04 12.51
C ILE A 48 -14.25 4.44 13.01
N THR A 49 -14.58 5.47 12.24
CA THR A 49 -14.30 6.86 12.58
C THR A 49 -15.57 7.69 12.71
N ASN A 50 -15.44 8.87 13.34
CA ASN A 50 -16.51 9.86 13.45
C ASN A 50 -16.57 10.83 12.24
N LEU A 51 -15.74 10.62 11.22
CA LEU A 51 -15.75 11.44 10.01
C LEU A 51 -16.83 10.95 9.03
N ALA A 52 -17.34 11.87 8.21
CA ALA A 52 -18.27 11.55 7.13
C ALA A 52 -17.51 11.05 5.89
N GLU A 53 -16.87 9.89 6.02
CA GLU A 53 -16.11 9.21 4.96
C GLU A 53 -16.54 7.74 4.85
N ALA A 54 -16.23 7.11 3.72
CA ALA A 54 -16.50 5.70 3.52
C ALA A 54 -15.76 4.86 4.57
N GLN A 55 -16.51 4.16 5.42
CA GLN A 55 -15.95 3.24 6.42
C GLN A 55 -15.84 1.84 5.80
N ILE A 56 -14.63 1.32 5.70
CA ILE A 56 -14.33 0.05 5.02
C ILE A 56 -13.70 -0.94 6.00
N ILE A 57 -14.13 -2.19 5.90
CA ILE A 57 -13.55 -3.34 6.61
C ILE A 57 -12.99 -4.29 5.56
N GLN A 58 -11.70 -4.57 5.63
CA GLN A 58 -11.01 -5.48 4.74
C GLN A 58 -10.82 -6.84 5.40
N LEU A 59 -11.23 -7.89 4.69
CA LEU A 59 -11.07 -9.28 5.09
C LEU A 59 -10.20 -10.01 4.08
N ASN A 60 -9.05 -10.50 4.53
CA ASN A 60 -8.08 -11.20 3.71
C ASN A 60 -7.67 -12.52 4.37
N ARG A 61 -7.22 -13.48 3.57
CA ARG A 61 -6.64 -14.75 4.03
C ARG A 61 -5.19 -14.80 3.58
N SER A 62 -4.26 -15.02 4.50
CA SER A 62 -2.84 -15.14 4.16
C SER A 62 -2.61 -16.42 3.35
N GLN A 63 -1.92 -16.28 2.22
CA GLN A 63 -1.48 -17.41 1.42
C GLN A 63 0.03 -17.29 1.20
N ALA A 64 0.78 -18.29 1.63
CA ALA A 64 2.16 -18.44 1.20
C ALA A 64 2.18 -19.09 -0.19
N ASP A 65 2.85 -18.47 -1.16
CA ASP A 65 3.14 -19.07 -2.45
C ASP A 65 4.08 -20.27 -2.22
N ARG A 66 3.61 -21.46 -2.60
CA ARG A 66 4.32 -22.73 -2.39
C ARG A 66 5.61 -22.84 -3.21
N LEU A 67 5.74 -22.09 -4.30
CA LEU A 67 6.90 -22.15 -5.20
C LEU A 67 7.93 -21.08 -4.87
N THR A 68 7.49 -19.88 -4.47
CA THR A 68 8.38 -18.74 -4.20
C THR A 68 8.59 -18.45 -2.72
N GLY A 69 7.80 -19.04 -1.84
CA GLY A 69 7.79 -18.73 -0.40
C GLY A 69 7.31 -17.31 -0.08
N ARG A 70 6.82 -16.56 -1.08
CA ARG A 70 6.33 -15.20 -0.87
C ARG A 70 4.98 -15.21 -0.18
N PHE A 71 4.82 -14.35 0.81
CA PHE A 71 3.55 -14.10 1.46
C PHE A 71 2.67 -13.23 0.56
N GLY A 72 1.46 -13.69 0.29
CA GLY A 72 0.39 -12.94 -0.37
C GLY A 72 -0.89 -13.00 0.46
N THR A 73 -1.89 -12.24 0.04
CA THR A 73 -3.23 -12.25 0.63
C THR A 73 -4.27 -12.53 -0.44
N ILE A 74 -5.24 -13.38 -0.13
CA ILE A 74 -6.42 -13.61 -0.96
C ILE A 74 -7.60 -12.88 -0.30
N PRO A 75 -8.34 -12.03 -1.03
CA PRO A 75 -9.54 -11.41 -0.48
C PRO A 75 -10.58 -12.47 -0.11
N ILE A 76 -11.17 -12.33 1.07
CA ILE A 76 -12.26 -13.19 1.53
C ILE A 76 -13.57 -12.58 1.01
N THR A 77 -14.18 -13.23 0.03
CA THR A 77 -15.41 -12.73 -0.60
C THR A 77 -16.67 -13.40 -0.09
N LYS A 78 -17.82 -12.74 -0.32
CA LYS A 78 -19.17 -13.23 0.02
C LYS A 78 -19.38 -13.50 1.52
N ALA A 79 -18.60 -12.88 2.39
CA ALA A 79 -18.84 -12.90 3.83
C ALA A 79 -20.02 -11.98 4.19
N THR A 80 -20.79 -12.38 5.21
CA THR A 80 -21.74 -11.46 5.86
C THR A 80 -20.96 -10.67 6.90
N VAL A 81 -20.82 -9.35 6.73
CA VAL A 81 -20.05 -8.49 7.64
C VAL A 81 -20.96 -7.43 8.24
N GLU A 82 -20.87 -7.21 9.55
CA GLU A 82 -21.71 -6.27 10.28
C GLU A 82 -20.99 -5.68 11.49
N VAL A 83 -21.32 -4.43 11.83
CA VAL A 83 -20.84 -3.75 13.03
C VAL A 83 -21.99 -3.56 14.00
N ILE A 84 -21.78 -3.98 15.24
CA ILE A 84 -22.72 -3.86 16.34
C ILE A 84 -22.35 -2.63 17.16
N VAL A 85 -23.30 -1.72 17.36
CA VAL A 85 -23.17 -0.52 18.21
C VAL A 85 -23.92 -0.74 19.52
N ASP A 86 -23.25 -0.48 20.64
CA ASP A 86 -23.75 -0.62 22.02
C ASP A 86 -24.48 -1.95 22.27
N SER A 87 -23.93 -3.03 21.72
CA SER A 87 -24.44 -4.40 21.85
C SER A 87 -25.86 -4.64 21.30
N SER A 88 -26.46 -3.69 20.56
CA SER A 88 -27.87 -3.76 20.18
C SER A 88 -28.16 -3.37 18.73
N GLN A 89 -27.63 -2.24 18.26
CA GLN A 89 -27.86 -1.76 16.91
C GLN A 89 -26.91 -2.47 15.94
N ILE A 90 -27.44 -3.04 14.86
CA ILE A 90 -26.67 -3.73 13.84
C ILE A 90 -26.59 -2.86 12.60
N ILE A 91 -25.37 -2.60 12.13
CA ILE A 91 -25.08 -1.89 10.89
C ILE A 91 -24.47 -2.89 9.90
N PRO A 92 -25.20 -3.30 8.85
CA PRO A 92 -24.70 -4.24 7.87
C PRO A 92 -23.71 -3.57 6.91
N CYS A 93 -22.69 -4.29 6.48
CA CYS A 93 -21.80 -3.87 5.41
C CYS A 93 -22.25 -4.48 4.07
N HIS A 94 -21.81 -3.87 2.96
CA HIS A 94 -21.94 -4.43 1.62
C HIS A 94 -20.56 -4.59 0.98
N GLU A 95 -20.34 -5.69 0.27
CA GLU A 95 -19.10 -5.92 -0.46
C GLU A 95 -19.06 -5.02 -1.70
N THR A 96 -17.98 -4.26 -1.85
CA THR A 96 -17.80 -3.30 -2.96
C THR A 96 -16.83 -3.82 -4.00
N ILE A 97 -15.69 -4.29 -3.51
CA ILE A 97 -14.63 -4.99 -4.25
C ILE A 97 -14.34 -6.25 -3.44
N ASP A 98 -13.87 -7.32 -4.10
CA ASP A 98 -13.51 -8.58 -3.45
C ASP A 98 -12.73 -8.34 -2.14
N GLY A 99 -13.30 -8.76 -1.01
CA GLY A 99 -12.68 -8.64 0.31
C GLY A 99 -12.82 -7.26 1.00
N SER A 100 -13.46 -6.28 0.36
CA SER A 100 -13.70 -4.94 0.88
C SER A 100 -15.19 -4.72 1.20
N TYR A 101 -15.50 -4.60 2.48
CA TYR A 101 -16.85 -4.47 3.01
C TYR A 101 -17.10 -3.07 3.53
N GLN A 102 -17.97 -2.32 2.86
CA GLN A 102 -18.26 -0.92 3.19
C GLN A 102 -19.55 -0.80 4.02
N LEU A 103 -19.52 0.00 5.08
CA LEU A 103 -20.72 0.41 5.80
C LEU A 103 -21.59 1.38 4.96
N PRO A 104 -22.85 1.66 5.35
CA PRO A 104 -23.67 2.66 4.68
C PRO A 104 -22.93 4.00 4.57
N SER A 105 -23.04 4.68 3.43
CA SER A 105 -22.24 5.89 3.15
C SER A 105 -22.56 7.08 4.06
N ASP A 106 -23.71 7.07 4.72
CA ASP A 106 -24.16 8.04 5.72
C ASP A 106 -23.73 7.68 7.15
N PHE A 107 -23.23 6.47 7.37
CA PHE A 107 -22.80 6.01 8.68
C PHE A 107 -21.49 6.69 9.09
N LYS A 108 -21.51 7.26 10.29
CA LYS A 108 -20.33 7.71 11.01
C LYS A 108 -20.42 7.29 12.47
N GLY A 109 -19.28 6.91 13.04
CA GLY A 109 -19.18 6.62 14.45
C GLY A 109 -19.45 7.85 15.32
N GLN A 110 -19.78 7.59 16.58
CA GLN A 110 -20.13 8.57 17.58
C GLN A 110 -19.26 8.34 18.81
N ILE A 111 -18.72 9.45 19.34
CA ILE A 111 -17.86 9.43 20.52
C ILE A 111 -18.63 8.88 21.72
N GLY A 112 -18.00 8.01 22.51
CA GLY A 112 -18.57 7.37 23.69
C GLY A 112 -19.33 6.07 23.42
N HIS A 113 -19.65 5.76 22.16
CA HIS A 113 -20.32 4.51 21.79
C HIS A 113 -19.32 3.35 21.62
N ALA A 114 -19.80 2.13 21.86
CA ALA A 114 -19.01 0.91 21.74
C ALA A 114 -19.32 0.18 20.43
N TYR A 115 -18.27 -0.17 19.69
CA TYR A 115 -18.35 -0.85 18.39
C TYR A 115 -17.76 -2.25 18.45
N GLN A 116 -18.41 -3.20 17.79
CA GLN A 116 -17.94 -4.58 17.69
C GLN A 116 -18.17 -5.13 16.28
N LEU A 117 -17.13 -5.68 15.67
CA LEU A 117 -17.22 -6.36 14.39
C LEU A 117 -17.72 -7.78 14.58
N ARG A 118 -18.66 -8.19 13.72
CA ARG A 118 -19.09 -9.58 13.54
C ARG A 118 -19.07 -9.93 12.06
N PHE A 119 -18.57 -11.11 11.73
CA PHE A 119 -18.69 -11.61 10.36
C PHE A 119 -18.85 -13.12 10.29
N ILE A 120 -19.47 -13.56 9.21
CA ILE A 120 -19.72 -14.97 8.87
C ILE A 120 -19.17 -15.24 7.48
N LEU A 121 -18.26 -16.20 7.38
CA LEU A 121 -17.69 -16.61 6.10
C LEU A 121 -18.66 -17.49 5.30
N SER A 122 -18.36 -17.71 4.03
CA SER A 122 -19.17 -18.54 3.13
C SER A 122 -19.28 -20.00 3.55
N ASP A 123 -18.34 -20.51 4.36
CA ASP A 123 -18.38 -21.84 4.98
C ASP A 123 -19.23 -21.90 6.27
N GLY A 124 -19.80 -20.78 6.69
CA GLY A 124 -20.61 -20.65 7.92
C GLY A 124 -19.81 -20.39 9.20
N SER A 125 -18.47 -20.32 9.13
CA SER A 125 -17.64 -19.97 10.29
C SER A 125 -17.88 -18.53 10.73
N ARG A 126 -17.91 -18.31 12.05
CA ARG A 126 -18.34 -17.03 12.67
C ARG A 126 -17.22 -16.41 13.47
N TYR A 127 -17.10 -15.09 13.41
CA TYR A 127 -16.05 -14.32 14.06
C TYR A 127 -16.62 -13.10 14.76
N VAL A 128 -15.96 -12.69 15.85
CA VAL A 128 -16.34 -11.53 16.64
C VAL A 128 -15.11 -10.82 17.19
N SER A 129 -15.10 -9.49 17.14
CA SER A 129 -14.07 -8.67 17.78
C SER A 129 -14.36 -8.44 19.27
N SER A 130 -13.37 -7.98 20.02
CA SER A 130 -13.62 -7.23 21.26
C SER A 130 -14.42 -5.96 20.99
N GLN A 131 -15.07 -5.41 22.01
CA GLN A 131 -15.72 -4.10 21.92
C GLN A 131 -14.66 -2.99 21.95
N GLN A 132 -14.88 -1.95 21.16
CA GLN A 132 -14.00 -0.79 21.03
C GLN A 132 -14.81 0.47 21.29
N ILE A 133 -14.49 1.18 22.37
CA ILE A 133 -15.15 2.44 22.72
C ILE A 133 -14.46 3.56 21.98
N MET A 134 -15.24 4.35 21.23
CA MET A 134 -14.72 5.52 20.53
C MET A 134 -14.42 6.64 21.54
N GLN A 135 -13.14 6.78 21.90
CA GLN A 135 -12.67 7.90 22.71
C GLN A 135 -12.69 9.20 21.92
N ALA A 136 -12.71 10.35 22.61
CA ALA A 136 -12.61 11.64 21.96
C ALA A 136 -11.15 11.92 21.55
N ALA A 137 -10.97 12.55 20.38
CA ALA A 137 -9.67 13.03 19.93
C ALA A 137 -9.60 14.56 20.10
N PRO A 138 -8.57 15.10 20.79
CA PRO A 138 -8.41 16.54 20.93
C PRO A 138 -8.08 17.18 19.58
N SER A 139 -8.39 18.48 19.44
CA SER A 139 -8.07 19.24 18.23
C SER A 139 -6.57 19.49 18.12
N ILE A 140 -6.06 19.49 16.88
CA ILE A 140 -4.71 19.98 16.59
C ILE A 140 -4.75 21.51 16.63
N ASN A 141 -3.87 22.14 17.42
CA ASN A 141 -3.87 23.59 17.61
C ASN A 141 -2.99 24.30 16.58
N GLN A 142 -1.79 23.76 16.36
CA GLN A 142 -0.79 24.33 15.47
C GLN A 142 -0.02 23.24 14.74
N VAL A 143 0.42 23.54 13.52
CA VAL A 143 1.32 22.71 12.73
C VAL A 143 2.53 23.55 12.34
N SER A 144 3.71 22.93 12.42
CA SER A 144 4.97 23.45 11.92
C SER A 144 5.59 22.44 10.96
N SER A 145 6.31 22.92 9.96
CA SER A 145 7.06 22.09 9.03
C SER A 145 8.52 22.56 8.98
N LYS A 146 9.42 21.62 8.70
CA LYS A 146 10.83 21.91 8.48
C LYS A 146 11.42 20.94 7.46
N PHE A 147 12.04 21.46 6.41
CA PHE A 147 12.79 20.64 5.47
C PHE A 147 14.00 19.98 6.11
N ASN A 148 14.22 18.71 5.78
CA ASN A 148 15.32 17.90 6.29
C ASN A 148 15.78 16.89 5.22
N LEU A 149 17.06 16.94 4.86
CA LEU A 149 17.69 16.03 3.89
C LEU A 149 17.70 14.57 4.38
N ASN A 150 17.58 14.34 5.68
CA ASN A 150 17.53 13.03 6.31
C ASN A 150 16.20 12.81 7.06
N SER A 151 15.11 13.37 6.53
CA SER A 151 13.77 13.20 7.10
C SER A 151 13.40 11.71 7.16
N LEU A 152 13.43 10.99 6.04
CA LEU A 152 12.96 9.59 5.95
C LEU A 152 13.95 8.62 6.61
N SER A 153 13.44 7.49 7.09
CA SER A 153 14.29 6.39 7.58
C SER A 153 14.95 5.64 6.41
N GLN A 154 15.87 4.72 6.68
CA GLN A 154 16.40 3.85 5.62
C GLN A 154 15.32 2.91 5.07
N ALA A 155 14.38 2.47 5.92
CA ALA A 155 13.29 1.59 5.52
C ALA A 155 12.26 2.30 4.63
N THR A 156 12.12 3.62 4.76
CA THR A 156 11.18 4.45 4.00
C THR A 156 11.85 5.37 2.98
N ALA A 157 13.13 5.11 2.68
CA ALA A 157 13.86 5.83 1.64
C ALA A 157 13.30 5.54 0.25
N LEU A 158 13.02 6.59 -0.53
CA LEU A 158 12.56 6.45 -1.91
C LEU A 158 13.69 5.91 -2.79
N GLY A 159 13.36 4.94 -3.64
CA GLY A 159 14.36 4.23 -4.46
C GLY A 159 15.46 3.52 -3.64
N GLY A 160 15.29 3.37 -2.32
CA GLY A 160 16.25 2.75 -1.40
C GLY A 160 17.39 3.67 -0.92
N TYR A 161 17.45 4.92 -1.35
CA TYR A 161 18.56 5.84 -0.99
C TYR A 161 18.12 7.28 -0.70
N TYR A 162 17.00 7.74 -1.27
CA TYR A 162 16.58 9.12 -1.16
C TYR A 162 15.78 9.37 0.12
N ARG A 163 16.23 10.31 0.95
CA ARG A 163 15.72 10.50 2.32
C ARG A 163 15.24 11.92 2.64
N ALA A 164 15.29 12.82 1.67
CA ALA A 164 14.89 14.20 1.88
C ALA A 164 13.36 14.33 1.95
N GLY A 165 12.89 15.20 2.84
CA GLY A 165 11.48 15.42 3.08
C GLY A 165 11.24 16.54 4.09
N HIS A 166 9.97 16.80 4.39
CA HIS A 166 9.55 17.74 5.42
C HIS A 166 9.11 17.00 6.67
N ASP A 167 9.72 17.36 7.80
CA ASP A 167 9.29 16.91 9.11
C ASP A 167 8.16 17.84 9.58
N LEU A 168 6.98 17.28 9.82
CA LEU A 168 5.83 18.00 10.33
C LEU A 168 5.64 17.68 11.81
N ALA A 169 5.50 18.74 12.60
CA ALA A 169 5.25 18.65 14.02
C ALA A 169 4.01 19.45 14.42
N ILE A 170 3.31 18.97 15.44
CA ILE A 170 2.09 19.58 15.93
C ILE A 170 2.18 19.98 17.39
N ASP A 171 1.33 20.94 17.74
CA ASP A 171 0.99 21.28 19.10
C ASP A 171 -0.50 20.98 19.33
N PHE A 172 -0.82 20.37 20.47
CA PHE A 172 -2.21 20.15 20.88
C PHE A 172 -2.33 20.10 22.41
N GLN A 173 -3.53 20.39 22.89
CA GLN A 173 -3.85 20.29 24.31
C GLN A 173 -4.35 18.89 24.63
N ASP A 174 -3.62 18.19 25.49
CA ASP A 174 -4.01 16.89 26.00
C ASP A 174 -5.16 17.04 27.02
N PRO A 175 -6.23 16.23 26.96
CA PRO A 175 -7.27 16.20 27.98
C PRO A 175 -6.70 15.74 29.32
N ALA A 176 -7.05 16.45 30.40
CA ALA A 176 -6.62 16.05 31.74
C ALA A 176 -7.40 14.84 32.27
N ASP A 177 -6.88 14.25 33.36
CA ASP A 177 -7.55 13.25 34.19
C ASP A 177 -7.78 11.87 33.54
N GLN A 178 -7.23 11.64 32.34
CA GLN A 178 -7.29 10.35 31.64
C GLN A 178 -5.92 9.99 31.08
N HIS A 179 -5.59 8.71 31.04
CA HIS A 179 -4.42 8.20 30.33
C HIS A 179 -4.83 8.05 28.86
N ASN A 180 -4.30 8.91 28.00
CA ASN A 180 -4.65 8.96 26.59
C ASN A 180 -3.58 8.35 25.68
N TYR A 181 -4.07 7.66 24.65
CA TYR A 181 -3.23 7.09 23.60
C TYR A 181 -3.63 7.68 22.27
N TYR A 182 -2.63 8.01 21.47
CA TYR A 182 -2.82 8.67 20.20
C TYR A 182 -2.12 7.93 19.08
N ARG A 183 -2.67 8.07 17.88
CA ARG A 183 -2.01 7.71 16.63
C ARG A 183 -2.15 8.84 15.64
N TRP A 184 -1.13 9.02 14.82
CA TRP A 184 -1.18 9.95 13.69
C TRP A 184 -1.05 9.23 12.37
N GLY A 185 -1.85 9.69 11.42
CA GLY A 185 -1.74 9.38 10.00
C GLY A 185 -1.77 10.67 9.20
N TRP A 186 -1.42 10.59 7.94
CA TRP A 186 -1.53 11.71 7.03
C TRP A 186 -1.88 11.25 5.62
N ASN A 187 -2.60 12.11 4.91
CA ASN A 187 -2.79 12.03 3.46
C ASN A 187 -2.10 13.24 2.84
N LEU A 188 -1.33 13.01 1.79
CA LEU A 188 -0.68 14.06 1.01
C LEU A 188 -1.40 14.18 -0.33
N TYR A 189 -1.83 15.39 -0.67
CA TYR A 189 -2.37 15.71 -1.97
C TYR A 189 -1.29 16.45 -2.77
N GLU A 190 -0.97 15.91 -3.95
CA GLU A 190 -0.03 16.50 -4.90
C GLU A 190 -0.78 16.81 -6.20
N LYS A 191 -0.45 17.93 -6.84
CA LYS A 191 -1.06 18.25 -8.14
C LYS A 191 -0.52 17.30 -9.21
N GLN A 192 -1.41 16.68 -9.97
CA GLN A 192 -1.06 15.73 -11.01
C GLN A 192 -1.36 16.28 -12.40
N ASP A 193 -0.34 16.37 -13.23
CA ASP A 193 -0.47 16.88 -14.61
C ASP A 193 -0.51 15.75 -15.66
N TRP A 194 -0.32 14.50 -15.27
CA TRP A 194 -0.34 13.31 -16.14
C TRP A 194 -1.37 12.29 -15.65
N CYS A 195 -2.40 12.03 -16.45
CA CYS A 195 -3.62 11.35 -16.00
C CYS A 195 -3.77 9.91 -16.51
N ARG A 196 -3.13 9.55 -17.63
CA ARG A 196 -3.31 8.23 -18.23
C ARG A 196 -2.03 7.73 -18.87
N SER A 197 -1.74 6.45 -18.63
CA SER A 197 -0.68 5.69 -19.29
C SER A 197 -1.33 4.55 -20.08
N CYS A 198 -1.19 4.55 -21.41
CA CYS A 198 -1.74 3.52 -22.28
C CYS A 198 -0.63 2.58 -22.73
N HIS A 199 -0.58 1.39 -22.13
CA HIS A 199 0.35 0.33 -22.51
C HIS A 199 -0.09 -0.33 -23.80
N GLN A 200 0.81 -0.45 -24.78
CA GLN A 200 0.53 -1.07 -26.09
C GLN A 200 -0.64 -0.45 -26.85
N GLY A 201 -1.04 0.77 -26.52
CA GLY A 201 -2.22 1.41 -27.06
C GLY A 201 -2.09 2.93 -27.10
N ALA A 202 -3.18 3.59 -27.47
CA ALA A 202 -3.29 5.04 -27.47
C ALA A 202 -4.57 5.47 -26.77
N TYR A 203 -4.56 6.62 -26.11
CA TYR A 203 -5.76 7.17 -25.50
C TYR A 203 -6.74 7.60 -26.57
N ALA A 204 -8.01 7.24 -26.38
CA ALA A 204 -9.08 7.51 -27.32
C ALA A 204 -10.22 8.24 -26.60
N VAL A 205 -10.44 9.50 -26.98
CA VAL A 205 -11.52 10.32 -26.45
C VAL A 205 -12.88 9.78 -26.91
N ASN A 206 -12.97 9.38 -28.18
CA ASN A 206 -14.16 8.73 -28.73
C ASN A 206 -13.89 7.24 -28.97
N ASN A 207 -14.97 6.47 -29.12
CA ASN A 207 -14.90 5.05 -29.43
C ASN A 207 -14.19 4.82 -30.77
N ILE A 208 -13.49 3.69 -30.89
CA ILE A 208 -12.82 3.32 -32.14
C ILE A 208 -13.72 2.38 -32.93
N LEU A 209 -13.91 2.67 -34.23
CA LEU A 209 -14.70 1.81 -35.11
C LEU A 209 -14.04 0.42 -35.23
N PRO A 210 -14.84 -0.66 -35.35
CA PRO A 210 -14.34 -2.03 -35.28
C PRO A 210 -13.48 -2.43 -36.50
N HIS A 211 -13.48 -1.63 -37.56
CA HIS A 211 -12.74 -1.92 -38.78
C HIS A 211 -11.31 -1.36 -38.71
N VAL A 212 -10.35 -2.20 -39.10
CA VAL A 212 -8.98 -1.78 -39.36
C VAL A 212 -8.86 -1.45 -40.83
N TYR A 213 -8.31 -0.29 -41.12
CA TYR A 213 -8.09 0.18 -42.48
C TYR A 213 -6.59 0.12 -42.80
N THR A 214 -6.24 -0.03 -44.07
CA THR A 214 -4.85 -0.08 -44.54
C THR A 214 -4.61 1.07 -45.52
N HIS A 215 -3.53 1.82 -45.32
CA HIS A 215 -3.16 2.92 -46.23
C HIS A 215 -1.83 2.64 -46.92
N GLY A 216 -1.85 1.79 -47.95
CA GLY A 216 -0.68 1.51 -48.79
C GLY A 216 0.56 1.09 -47.97
N PRO A 217 1.78 1.57 -48.29
CA PRO A 217 3.01 1.17 -47.59
C PRO A 217 3.13 1.72 -46.16
N TYR A 218 2.19 2.55 -45.69
CA TYR A 218 2.25 3.26 -44.41
C TYR A 218 1.60 2.50 -43.24
N GLY A 219 1.03 1.30 -43.49
CA GLY A 219 0.55 0.41 -42.44
C GLY A 219 -0.95 0.49 -42.14
N GLN A 220 -1.34 -0.10 -41.00
CA GLN A 220 -2.72 -0.16 -40.49
C GLN A 220 -3.08 1.11 -39.72
N TYR A 221 -4.33 1.56 -39.87
CA TYR A 221 -4.90 2.65 -39.11
C TYR A 221 -6.34 2.35 -38.67
N TYR A 222 -6.78 3.08 -37.65
CA TYR A 222 -8.08 3.00 -37.02
C TYR A 222 -8.84 4.30 -37.27
N VAL A 223 -10.17 4.24 -37.20
CA VAL A 223 -11.02 5.43 -37.37
C VAL A 223 -11.78 5.67 -36.08
N SER A 224 -11.74 6.91 -35.60
CA SER A 224 -12.54 7.37 -34.49
C SER A 224 -14.01 7.44 -34.88
N GLY A 225 -14.89 6.91 -34.03
CA GLY A 225 -16.33 7.14 -34.07
C GLY A 225 -16.74 8.42 -33.34
N ASP A 226 -18.05 8.56 -33.13
CA ASP A 226 -18.67 9.76 -32.58
C ASP A 226 -19.08 9.64 -31.10
N SER A 227 -19.05 8.43 -30.53
CA SER A 227 -19.46 8.20 -29.14
C SER A 227 -18.30 8.44 -28.19
N LEU A 228 -18.56 9.09 -27.04
CA LEU A 228 -17.55 9.28 -25.99
C LEU A 228 -17.05 7.94 -25.43
N TYR A 229 -15.74 7.83 -25.21
CA TYR A 229 -15.08 6.62 -24.71
C TYR A 229 -14.10 6.92 -23.56
N GLU A 230 -13.21 7.90 -23.72
CA GLU A 230 -12.25 8.40 -22.70
C GLU A 230 -11.38 7.32 -22.03
N ASP A 231 -10.87 6.37 -22.82
CA ASP A 231 -10.04 5.27 -22.31
C ASP A 231 -8.92 4.85 -23.30
N CYS A 232 -8.00 4.00 -22.86
CA CYS A 232 -6.93 3.44 -23.65
C CYS A 232 -7.46 2.42 -24.65
N PHE A 233 -7.36 2.74 -25.93
CA PHE A 233 -7.59 1.79 -27.00
C PHE A 233 -6.31 0.97 -27.25
N VAL A 234 -6.40 -0.34 -27.01
CA VAL A 234 -5.35 -1.30 -27.34
C VAL A 234 -5.74 -2.06 -28.60
N PRO A 235 -5.02 -1.89 -29.72
CA PRO A 235 -5.31 -2.64 -30.94
C PRO A 235 -5.03 -4.13 -30.72
N VAL A 236 -6.04 -4.97 -30.99
CA VAL A 236 -5.86 -6.43 -30.98
C VAL A 236 -5.10 -6.83 -32.25
N PRO A 237 -4.00 -7.61 -32.16
CA PRO A 237 -3.31 -8.09 -33.34
C PRO A 237 -4.21 -9.04 -34.13
N MET A 238 -4.59 -8.69 -35.37
CA MET A 238 -5.41 -9.56 -36.24
C MET A 238 -4.74 -10.92 -36.56
N LEU A 239 -3.42 -11.05 -36.40
CA LEU A 239 -2.69 -12.28 -36.70
C LEU A 239 -2.91 -13.41 -35.68
N ALA A 240 -3.60 -13.16 -34.56
CA ALA A 240 -3.82 -14.17 -33.51
C ALA A 240 -4.93 -15.18 -33.84
N TYR A 241 -5.83 -14.90 -34.78
CA TYR A 241 -7.03 -15.73 -34.99
C TYR A 241 -6.95 -16.70 -36.19
N GLU A 242 -6.04 -16.50 -37.15
CA GLU A 242 -6.07 -17.27 -38.40
C GLU A 242 -5.10 -18.47 -38.49
N PHE A 243 -4.09 -18.61 -37.61
CA PHE A 243 -3.07 -19.67 -37.82
C PHE A 243 -2.55 -20.43 -36.60
N GLY A 244 -3.10 -20.26 -35.39
CA GLY A 244 -2.69 -21.05 -34.22
C GLY A 244 -1.19 -20.97 -33.88
N GLN A 245 -0.53 -19.88 -34.27
CA GLN A 245 0.88 -19.59 -33.97
C GLN A 245 0.95 -18.60 -32.80
N PRO A 246 1.94 -18.70 -31.89
CA PRO A 246 2.19 -17.65 -30.91
C PRO A 246 2.56 -16.36 -31.66
N VAL A 247 1.79 -15.30 -31.43
CA VAL A 247 2.07 -13.98 -31.99
C VAL A 247 3.36 -13.45 -31.38
N VAL A 248 4.48 -13.54 -32.11
CA VAL A 248 5.66 -12.74 -31.78
C VAL A 248 5.36 -11.31 -32.21
N VAL A 249 4.95 -10.48 -31.25
CA VAL A 249 4.82 -9.04 -31.48
C VAL A 249 6.23 -8.50 -31.77
N THR A 250 6.50 -8.15 -33.02
CA THR A 250 7.79 -7.59 -33.47
C THR A 250 7.97 -6.11 -33.14
N LYS A 251 7.01 -5.50 -32.43
CA LYS A 251 7.14 -4.14 -31.89
C LYS A 251 7.66 -4.19 -30.45
N PRO A 252 8.60 -3.30 -30.06
CA PRO A 252 9.02 -3.18 -28.67
C PRO A 252 7.83 -2.82 -27.78
N LEU A 253 7.88 -3.22 -26.51
CA LEU A 253 6.95 -2.73 -25.50
C LEU A 253 7.05 -1.19 -25.47
N TYR A 254 5.91 -0.53 -25.67
CA TYR A 254 5.75 0.92 -25.64
C TYR A 254 4.53 1.28 -24.77
N VAL A 255 4.58 2.51 -24.27
CA VAL A 255 3.54 3.15 -23.47
C VAL A 255 3.46 4.61 -23.90
N TYR A 256 2.24 5.14 -24.04
CA TYR A 256 2.04 6.57 -24.23
C TYR A 256 1.35 7.16 -23.00
N ASP A 257 1.87 8.29 -22.54
CA ASP A 257 1.37 9.01 -21.38
C ASP A 257 0.69 10.29 -21.83
N TYR A 258 -0.42 10.61 -21.17
CA TYR A 258 -1.32 11.66 -21.57
C TYR A 258 -1.52 12.65 -20.42
N ALA A 259 -1.27 13.92 -20.72
CA ALA A 259 -1.47 15.02 -19.79
C ALA A 259 -2.94 15.15 -19.40
N CYS A 260 -3.17 15.61 -18.18
CA CYS A 260 -4.49 15.88 -17.63
C CYS A 260 -5.16 17.06 -18.34
N ARG A 261 -6.41 16.88 -18.78
CA ARG A 261 -7.28 17.94 -19.27
C ARG A 261 -8.08 18.61 -18.17
N THR A 262 -8.48 17.82 -17.18
CA THR A 262 -9.22 18.26 -16.00
C THR A 262 -8.27 18.41 -14.82
N GLN A 263 -8.69 19.13 -13.78
CA GLN A 263 -7.91 19.16 -12.54
C GLN A 263 -7.76 17.75 -11.97
N CYS A 264 -6.60 17.48 -11.38
CA CYS A 264 -6.27 16.18 -10.85
C CYS A 264 -5.29 16.31 -9.69
N TRP A 265 -5.54 15.53 -8.64
CA TRP A 265 -4.65 15.42 -7.49
C TRP A 265 -4.40 13.96 -7.18
N GLU A 266 -3.13 13.60 -7.06
CA GLU A 266 -2.72 12.32 -6.51
C GLU A 266 -2.80 12.39 -4.97
N ILE A 267 -3.27 11.32 -4.36
CA ILE A 267 -3.45 11.14 -2.93
C ILE A 267 -2.46 10.07 -2.49
N LEU A 268 -1.46 10.49 -1.72
CA LEU A 268 -0.42 9.63 -1.17
C LEU A 268 -0.69 9.41 0.31
N HIS A 269 -0.94 8.15 0.67
CA HIS A 269 -1.29 7.77 2.03
C HIS A 269 -0.07 7.41 2.85
N ASN A 270 -0.11 7.75 4.14
CA ASN A 270 0.86 7.24 5.09
C ASN A 270 0.57 5.77 5.48
N TYR A 271 1.60 4.94 5.47
CA TYR A 271 1.56 3.57 6.00
C TYR A 271 2.43 3.37 7.25
N GLU A 272 3.25 4.36 7.62
CA GLU A 272 4.02 4.32 8.87
C GLU A 272 3.09 4.48 10.08
N ILE A 273 3.31 3.66 11.10
CA ILE A 273 2.58 3.74 12.36
C ILE A 273 3.32 4.68 13.30
N ASN A 274 2.66 5.77 13.69
CA ASN A 274 3.14 6.69 14.71
C ASN A 274 2.15 6.69 15.89
N VAL A 275 2.50 5.99 16.97
CA VAL A 275 1.71 5.96 18.21
C VAL A 275 2.39 6.70 19.36
N PHE A 276 1.59 7.17 20.31
CA PHE A 276 2.07 7.87 21.50
C PHE A 276 1.18 7.57 22.71
N ASP A 277 1.82 7.66 23.86
CA ASP A 277 1.31 7.45 25.19
C ASP A 277 1.64 8.70 26.02
N ASP A 278 0.61 9.33 26.58
CA ASP A 278 0.71 10.57 27.33
C ASP A 278 1.18 10.41 28.79
N GLN A 279 1.62 9.21 29.22
CA GLN A 279 1.92 8.89 30.62
C GLN A 279 2.80 9.93 31.34
N TYR A 280 3.69 10.63 30.60
CA TYR A 280 4.59 11.66 31.13
C TYR A 280 4.19 13.10 30.79
N SER A 281 3.05 13.31 30.14
CA SER A 281 2.54 14.61 29.67
C SER A 281 1.03 14.79 29.86
N ASN A 282 0.38 13.92 30.63
CA ASN A 282 -1.07 13.92 30.85
C ASN A 282 -1.62 15.30 31.25
N GLY A 283 -2.64 15.77 30.53
CA GLY A 283 -3.30 17.06 30.71
C GLY A 283 -2.45 18.27 30.32
N GLY A 284 -1.23 18.04 29.82
CA GLY A 284 -0.28 19.07 29.45
C GLY A 284 -0.44 19.54 28.01
N LEU A 285 0.17 20.68 27.70
CA LEU A 285 0.38 21.08 26.31
C LEU A 285 1.48 20.21 25.70
N ILE A 286 1.13 19.44 24.68
CA ILE A 286 2.11 18.68 23.90
C ILE A 286 2.61 19.60 22.78
N GLN A 287 3.92 19.89 22.79
CA GLN A 287 4.54 20.83 21.85
C GLN A 287 5.53 20.13 20.93
N SER A 288 5.56 20.56 19.67
CA SER A 288 6.51 20.13 18.64
C SER A 288 6.61 18.62 18.51
N ARG A 289 5.49 17.90 18.67
CA ARG A 289 5.43 16.45 18.47
C ARG A 289 5.51 16.18 16.97
N LYS A 290 6.59 15.54 16.53
CA LYS A 290 6.72 15.08 15.13
C LYS A 290 5.67 14.01 14.84
N VAL A 291 4.83 14.25 13.84
CA VAL A 291 3.70 13.36 13.48
C VAL A 291 3.75 12.87 12.04
N ALA A 292 4.47 13.57 11.16
CA ALA A 292 4.54 13.21 9.75
C ALA A 292 5.91 13.51 9.16
N GLN A 293 6.26 12.72 8.15
CA GLN A 293 7.44 12.87 7.31
C GLN A 293 6.94 12.85 5.87
N ILE A 294 6.95 14.01 5.22
CA ILE A 294 6.40 14.18 3.87
C ILE A 294 7.58 14.07 2.89
N PRO A 295 7.66 13.02 2.07
CA PRO A 295 8.77 12.87 1.13
C PRO A 295 8.82 14.02 0.13
N TYR A 296 10.03 14.45 -0.24
CA TYR A 296 10.21 15.55 -1.19
C TYR A 296 10.17 15.03 -2.64
N TYR A 297 8.95 14.80 -3.14
CA TYR A 297 8.70 14.25 -4.48
C TYR A 297 8.90 15.27 -5.60
N THR A 298 8.45 16.51 -5.39
CA THR A 298 8.46 17.60 -6.40
C THR A 298 8.75 18.94 -5.75
N HIS A 299 9.08 19.95 -6.55
CA HIS A 299 9.19 21.33 -6.06
C HIS A 299 7.84 21.99 -5.76
N GLU A 300 6.76 21.47 -6.32
CA GLU A 300 5.42 22.07 -6.22
C GLU A 300 4.90 22.06 -4.78
N PRO A 301 4.13 23.09 -4.38
CA PRO A 301 3.49 23.11 -3.08
C PRO A 301 2.37 22.06 -3.03
N CYS A 302 2.12 21.54 -1.83
CA CYS A 302 1.20 20.43 -1.64
C CYS A 302 0.30 20.65 -0.40
N LEU A 303 -0.78 19.88 -0.32
CA LEU A 303 -1.68 19.90 0.84
C LEU A 303 -1.51 18.63 1.67
N VAL A 304 -1.24 18.77 2.95
CA VAL A 304 -1.10 17.66 3.89
C VAL A 304 -2.30 17.65 4.82
N GLU A 305 -3.08 16.58 4.80
CA GLU A 305 -4.14 16.33 5.78
C GLU A 305 -3.59 15.48 6.92
N LEU A 306 -3.42 16.08 8.09
CA LEU A 306 -3.02 15.40 9.32
C LEU A 306 -4.26 14.84 10.02
N ARG A 307 -4.22 13.57 10.40
CA ARG A 307 -5.28 12.87 11.12
C ARG A 307 -4.75 12.41 12.47
N GLN A 308 -5.24 13.02 13.54
CA GLN A 308 -4.96 12.64 14.93
C GLN A 308 -6.11 11.76 15.44
N THR A 309 -5.79 10.52 15.82
CA THR A 309 -6.77 9.55 16.30
C THR A 309 -6.53 9.19 17.75
N SER A 310 -7.62 9.05 18.50
CA SER A 310 -7.60 8.51 19.87
C SER A 310 -7.69 6.99 19.85
N LEU A 311 -6.90 6.32 20.68
CA LEU A 311 -6.85 4.86 20.77
C LEU A 311 -7.24 4.36 22.16
N THR A 312 -7.95 3.23 22.21
CA THR A 312 -8.05 2.45 23.45
C THR A 312 -6.68 1.89 23.83
N ILE A 313 -6.47 1.57 25.12
CA ILE A 313 -5.23 0.95 25.60
C ILE A 313 -4.89 -0.33 24.81
N ASP A 314 -5.89 -1.16 24.49
CA ASP A 314 -5.66 -2.42 23.79
C ASP A 314 -5.31 -2.19 22.31
N ALA A 315 -5.89 -1.17 21.68
CA ALA A 315 -5.52 -0.76 20.33
C ALA A 315 -4.09 -0.18 20.31
N TYR A 316 -3.74 0.67 21.29
CA TYR A 316 -2.39 1.21 21.43
C TYR A 316 -1.35 0.10 21.58
N ARG A 317 -1.58 -0.88 22.47
CA ARG A 317 -0.69 -2.03 22.64
C ARG A 317 -0.47 -2.79 21.34
N TYR A 318 -1.55 -3.05 20.60
CA TYR A 318 -1.47 -3.72 19.31
C TYR A 318 -0.62 -2.93 18.30
N PHE A 319 -0.94 -1.65 18.09
CA PHE A 319 -0.21 -0.82 17.12
C PHE A 319 1.23 -0.53 17.55
N LYS A 320 1.51 -0.46 18.86
CA LYS A 320 2.87 -0.31 19.38
C LYS A 320 3.71 -1.56 19.10
N LEU A 321 3.14 -2.75 19.31
CA LEU A 321 3.81 -4.01 18.94
C LEU A 321 4.06 -4.08 17.43
N PHE A 322 3.10 -3.64 16.61
CA PHE A 322 3.27 -3.60 15.16
C PHE A 322 4.40 -2.64 14.76
N GLN A 323 4.39 -1.41 15.27
CA GLN A 323 5.45 -0.43 15.04
C GLN A 323 6.82 -1.00 15.43
N ASP A 324 6.93 -1.56 16.64
CA ASP A 324 8.18 -2.12 17.15
C ASP A 324 8.70 -3.30 16.31
N GLN A 325 7.82 -4.13 15.76
CA GLN A 325 8.21 -5.21 14.86
C GLN A 325 8.72 -4.65 13.52
N THR A 326 8.00 -3.72 12.91
CA THR A 326 8.40 -3.11 11.64
C THR A 326 9.73 -2.36 11.75
N GLU A 327 9.97 -1.65 12.86
CA GLU A 327 11.22 -0.91 13.10
C GLU A 327 12.43 -1.81 13.39
N LYS A 328 12.20 -3.02 13.94
CA LYS A 328 13.27 -3.97 14.32
C LYS A 328 13.61 -5.00 13.24
N THR A 329 12.96 -4.95 12.07
CA THR A 329 13.23 -5.88 10.96
C THR A 329 14.21 -5.25 9.96
N GLY A 330 15.39 -5.85 9.77
CA GLY A 330 16.47 -5.39 8.89
C GLY A 330 17.89 -5.92 9.18
N GLY A 331 18.11 -6.69 10.25
CA GLY A 331 19.39 -7.30 10.64
C GLY A 331 19.49 -8.81 10.32
N LEU A 332 20.72 -9.32 10.12
CA LEU A 332 21.00 -10.74 9.84
C LEU A 332 20.62 -11.71 10.99
N THR A 333 20.22 -11.18 12.16
CA THR A 333 19.88 -11.96 13.36
C THR A 333 18.45 -11.73 13.84
N ASP A 334 17.58 -11.17 12.99
CA ASP A 334 16.23 -10.84 13.41
C ASP A 334 15.38 -12.10 13.59
N SER A 335 14.57 -12.09 14.66
CA SER A 335 13.59 -13.13 14.85
C SER A 335 12.54 -13.05 13.73
N PRO A 336 12.09 -14.19 13.17
CA PRO A 336 11.10 -14.18 12.11
C PRO A 336 9.83 -13.44 12.58
N PRO A 337 9.21 -12.61 11.72
CA PRO A 337 8.02 -11.86 12.08
C PRO A 337 6.91 -12.83 12.50
N THR A 338 6.40 -12.65 13.71
CA THR A 338 5.28 -13.45 14.25
C THR A 338 3.98 -12.68 14.04
N ALA A 339 2.96 -13.35 13.49
CA ALA A 339 1.64 -12.74 13.32
C ALA A 339 1.10 -12.23 14.66
N LEU A 340 0.83 -10.92 14.73
CA LEU A 340 0.27 -10.30 15.92
C LEU A 340 -1.19 -10.73 16.06
N ALA A 341 -1.50 -11.40 17.16
CA ALA A 341 -2.87 -11.76 17.50
C ALA A 341 -3.72 -10.50 17.63
N GLY A 342 -4.80 -10.46 16.85
CA GLY A 342 -5.75 -9.37 16.85
C GLY A 342 -6.72 -9.39 18.01
N ASN A 343 -7.74 -8.53 17.92
CA ASN A 343 -8.88 -8.55 18.83
C ASN A 343 -10.07 -9.34 18.29
N VAL A 344 -9.95 -9.99 17.13
CA VAL A 344 -10.98 -10.83 16.51
C VAL A 344 -10.73 -12.29 16.83
N LYS A 345 -11.80 -13.01 17.20
CA LYS A 345 -11.75 -14.45 17.49
C LYS A 345 -12.88 -15.20 16.79
N ARG A 346 -12.59 -16.45 16.43
CA ARG A 346 -13.62 -17.38 15.95
C ARG A 346 -14.55 -17.77 17.10
N ILE A 347 -15.85 -17.88 16.81
CA ILE A 347 -16.85 -18.42 17.73
C ILE A 347 -16.98 -19.93 17.44
N GLY A 348 -16.68 -20.76 18.44
CA GLY A 348 -16.82 -22.22 18.33
C GLY A 348 -15.71 -22.99 19.07
N LEU A 349 -15.63 -24.29 18.81
CA LEU A 349 -14.66 -25.21 19.44
C LEU A 349 -13.28 -25.19 18.78
N THR A 350 -13.19 -24.78 17.53
CA THR A 350 -11.94 -24.72 16.76
C THR A 350 -11.29 -23.35 16.90
N THR A 351 -10.04 -23.32 17.37
CA THR A 351 -9.22 -22.12 17.40
C THR A 351 -8.58 -21.91 16.02
N GLU A 352 -8.95 -20.82 15.36
CA GLU A 352 -8.32 -20.36 14.12
C GLU A 352 -7.57 -19.06 14.42
N SER A 353 -6.38 -18.89 13.84
CA SER A 353 -5.57 -17.70 14.05
C SER A 353 -6.13 -16.54 13.23
N VAL A 354 -6.35 -15.40 13.89
CA VAL A 354 -6.78 -14.16 13.24
C VAL A 354 -5.78 -13.06 13.59
N ALA A 355 -5.25 -12.43 12.56
CA ALA A 355 -4.36 -11.28 12.64
C ALA A 355 -5.10 -10.00 12.24
N GLY A 356 -4.44 -8.86 12.45
CA GLY A 356 -5.05 -7.55 12.22
C GLY A 356 -5.86 -7.08 13.43
N TYR A 357 -6.52 -5.93 13.32
CA TYR A 357 -7.22 -5.33 14.45
C TYR A 357 -8.43 -4.53 13.97
N PHE A 358 -9.58 -4.72 14.63
CA PHE A 358 -10.74 -3.87 14.44
C PHE A 358 -10.75 -2.79 15.53
N THR A 359 -10.83 -1.51 15.15
CA THR A 359 -10.84 -0.41 16.12
C THR A 359 -11.93 0.64 15.82
N ALA A 360 -12.23 1.46 16.82
CA ALA A 360 -13.11 2.61 16.70
C ALA A 360 -12.42 3.81 17.36
N SER A 361 -12.21 4.87 16.58
CA SER A 361 -11.41 6.02 16.98
C SER A 361 -12.05 7.30 16.51
N ALA A 362 -12.16 8.30 17.39
CA ALA A 362 -12.42 9.65 16.92
C ALA A 362 -11.18 10.16 16.21
N VAL A 363 -11.41 11.01 15.22
CA VAL A 363 -10.39 11.64 14.39
C VAL A 363 -10.56 13.15 14.50
N SER A 364 -9.47 13.84 14.82
CA SER A 364 -9.33 15.27 14.57
C SER A 364 -8.46 15.46 13.33
N THR A 365 -8.96 16.23 12.37
CA THR A 365 -8.29 16.47 11.09
C THR A 365 -7.87 17.94 10.99
N LEU A 366 -6.62 18.18 10.57
CA LEU A 366 -6.13 19.52 10.22
C LEU A 366 -5.40 19.47 8.89
N ARG A 367 -5.76 20.37 7.97
CA ARG A 367 -5.13 20.47 6.65
C ARG A 367 -4.10 21.59 6.61
N TYR A 368 -2.87 21.23 6.30
CA TYR A 368 -1.71 22.10 6.29
C TYR A 368 -1.21 22.30 4.86
N TRP A 369 -1.10 23.56 4.42
CA TRP A 369 -0.51 23.91 3.13
C TRP A 369 1.01 23.97 3.26
N LEU A 370 1.70 23.03 2.62
CA LEU A 370 3.16 22.95 2.62
C LEU A 370 3.70 23.61 1.36
N ASP A 371 4.28 24.81 1.49
CA ASP A 371 4.73 25.61 0.34
C ASP A 371 6.13 25.26 -0.18
N ARG A 372 6.87 24.40 0.54
CA ARG A 372 8.22 23.91 0.22
C ARG A 372 9.27 24.99 -0.04
N LYS A 373 9.04 26.25 0.38
CA LYS A 373 10.00 27.34 0.11
C LYS A 373 11.32 27.21 0.86
N ASP A 374 11.35 26.42 1.93
CA ASP A 374 12.54 26.09 2.71
C ASP A 374 13.31 24.89 2.15
N ALA A 375 12.80 24.22 1.12
CA ALA A 375 13.42 23.04 0.54
C ALA A 375 14.73 23.39 -0.18
N THR A 376 15.72 22.52 -0.05
CA THR A 376 17.03 22.67 -0.69
C THR A 376 17.44 21.38 -1.38
N GLY A 377 18.11 21.49 -2.52
CA GLY A 377 18.49 20.34 -3.33
C GLY A 377 17.39 19.92 -4.30
N LEU A 378 17.62 18.81 -5.01
CA LEU A 378 16.70 18.29 -6.01
C LEU A 378 15.67 17.36 -5.35
N PRO A 379 14.37 17.49 -5.69
CA PRO A 379 13.36 16.52 -5.30
C PRO A 379 13.61 15.18 -5.99
N PHE A 380 12.99 14.12 -5.46
CA PHE A 380 13.13 12.77 -5.99
C PHE A 380 12.69 12.68 -7.46
N GLY A 381 11.66 13.43 -7.82
CA GLY A 381 11.11 13.54 -9.17
C GLY A 381 11.96 14.31 -10.19
N ALA A 382 12.97 15.07 -9.76
CA ALA A 382 13.58 16.09 -10.61
C ALA A 382 14.36 15.53 -11.82
N THR A 383 14.98 14.37 -11.66
CA THR A 383 15.91 13.82 -12.66
C THR A 383 15.84 12.31 -12.69
N ASP A 384 15.72 11.76 -13.89
CA ASP A 384 16.02 10.36 -14.14
C ASP A 384 17.56 10.16 -14.28
N PRO A 385 18.05 8.91 -14.43
CA PRO A 385 19.48 8.66 -14.67
C PRO A 385 20.05 9.30 -15.95
N ALA A 386 19.21 9.73 -16.89
CA ALA A 386 19.58 10.41 -18.14
C ALA A 386 19.50 11.95 -18.04
N GLY A 387 18.83 12.50 -17.02
CA GLY A 387 18.73 13.93 -16.75
C GLY A 387 17.31 14.39 -16.38
N PRO A 388 17.07 15.71 -16.32
CA PRO A 388 15.73 16.24 -16.10
C PRO A 388 14.86 16.12 -17.36
N SER A 389 13.58 15.75 -17.19
CA SER A 389 12.57 15.65 -18.25
C SER A 389 12.41 16.91 -19.09
N GLY A 390 12.37 18.07 -18.44
CA GLY A 390 11.93 19.35 -19.03
C GLY A 390 10.42 19.42 -19.33
N LEU A 391 9.67 18.32 -19.18
CA LEU A 391 8.22 18.29 -19.34
C LEU A 391 7.50 18.84 -18.09
N PRO A 392 6.47 19.70 -18.25
CA PRO A 392 5.66 20.16 -17.13
C PRO A 392 5.04 19.01 -16.33
N GLY A 393 5.12 19.10 -15.00
CA GLY A 393 4.54 18.11 -14.08
C GLY A 393 5.14 16.71 -14.16
N ALA A 394 6.28 16.53 -14.84
CA ALA A 394 6.95 15.24 -14.94
C ALA A 394 7.57 14.77 -13.62
N GLU A 395 7.87 15.70 -12.69
CA GLU A 395 8.51 15.33 -11.42
C GLU A 395 7.67 14.36 -10.61
N LEU A 396 6.39 14.65 -10.40
CA LEU A 396 5.49 13.75 -9.67
C LEU A 396 5.34 12.45 -10.45
N TYR A 397 5.21 12.52 -11.77
CA TYR A 397 5.09 11.35 -12.62
C TYR A 397 6.28 10.40 -12.45
N TYR A 398 7.50 10.93 -12.49
CA TYR A 398 8.72 10.16 -12.27
C TYR A 398 8.76 9.60 -10.85
N ALA A 399 8.42 10.41 -9.83
CA ALA A 399 8.41 9.97 -8.45
C ALA A 399 7.49 8.75 -8.21
N LEU A 400 6.36 8.67 -8.93
CA LEU A 400 5.40 7.58 -8.83
C LEU A 400 5.74 6.38 -9.73
N ASN A 401 6.29 6.62 -10.92
CA ASN A 401 6.45 5.58 -11.95
C ASN A 401 7.91 5.14 -12.19
N LEU A 402 8.88 5.84 -11.60
CA LEU A 402 10.33 5.65 -11.80
C LEU A 402 10.76 5.67 -13.28
N ARG A 403 10.04 6.45 -14.09
CA ARG A 403 10.34 6.72 -15.50
C ARG A 403 9.75 8.06 -15.88
N GLU A 404 10.34 8.68 -16.89
CA GLU A 404 9.78 9.89 -17.48
C GLU A 404 8.46 9.59 -18.21
N PRO A 405 7.53 10.55 -18.26
CA PRO A 405 6.35 10.43 -19.11
C PRO A 405 6.80 10.41 -20.57
N ASN A 406 6.18 9.55 -21.37
CA ASN A 406 6.43 9.38 -22.79
C ASN A 406 5.20 9.85 -23.58
N PRO A 407 5.14 11.13 -23.98
CA PRO A 407 3.99 11.67 -24.71
C PRO A 407 3.78 10.94 -26.03
N GLU A 408 2.53 10.85 -26.49
CA GLU A 408 2.25 10.38 -27.85
C GLU A 408 2.95 11.29 -28.87
N PRO A 409 3.86 10.75 -29.71
CA PRO A 409 4.65 11.57 -30.63
C PRO A 409 3.79 12.06 -31.79
N THR A 410 4.00 13.31 -32.21
CA THR A 410 3.45 13.82 -33.48
C THR A 410 4.33 13.41 -34.67
N PHE A 411 5.64 13.30 -34.46
CA PHE A 411 6.61 12.85 -35.45
C PHE A 411 7.86 12.23 -34.76
N PRO A 412 8.33 11.03 -35.15
CA PRO A 412 7.71 10.10 -36.11
C PRO A 412 6.30 9.67 -35.65
N PRO A 413 5.45 9.18 -36.58
CA PRO A 413 4.07 8.83 -36.24
C PRO A 413 4.00 7.79 -35.10
N PRO A 414 2.95 7.83 -34.27
CA PRO A 414 2.77 6.89 -33.18
C PRO A 414 2.52 5.47 -33.70
N TYR A 415 2.75 4.47 -32.86
CA TYR A 415 2.56 3.05 -33.22
C TYR A 415 1.11 2.68 -33.50
N VAL A 416 0.16 3.46 -32.98
CA VAL A 416 -1.29 3.33 -33.22
C VAL A 416 -1.76 4.60 -33.94
N LEU A 417 -2.15 4.46 -35.19
CA LEU A 417 -2.69 5.56 -35.99
C LEU A 417 -4.21 5.56 -35.89
N ILE A 418 -4.78 6.61 -35.30
CA ILE A 418 -6.22 6.83 -35.23
C ILE A 418 -6.54 8.11 -35.99
N TYR A 419 -7.36 7.98 -37.05
CA TYR A 419 -7.82 9.09 -37.89
C TYR A 419 -9.27 9.47 -37.58
N GLY A 420 -9.60 10.73 -37.84
CA GLY A 420 -10.89 11.30 -37.46
C GLY A 420 -10.97 11.55 -35.95
N GLY A 421 -12.05 12.22 -35.53
CA GLY A 421 -12.26 12.58 -34.12
C GLY A 421 -11.44 13.78 -33.65
N PRO A 422 -11.19 13.90 -32.32
CA PRO A 422 -10.50 15.03 -31.71
C PRO A 422 -9.03 15.19 -32.12
N SER A 423 -8.46 16.38 -31.88
CA SER A 423 -7.05 16.67 -32.13
C SER A 423 -6.11 15.74 -31.36
N ARG A 424 -5.00 15.33 -31.99
CA ARG A 424 -3.98 14.44 -31.43
C ARG A 424 -2.62 15.13 -31.33
N PRO A 425 -1.82 14.89 -30.27
CA PRO A 425 -2.09 13.96 -29.16
C PRO A 425 -3.20 14.48 -28.24
N PRO A 426 -4.15 13.63 -27.81
CA PRO A 426 -5.21 14.05 -26.92
C PRO A 426 -4.69 14.28 -25.50
N THR A 427 -5.50 14.91 -24.66
CA THR A 427 -5.33 14.97 -23.21
C THR A 427 -6.37 14.08 -22.53
N ALA A 428 -6.04 13.50 -21.36
CA ALA A 428 -6.92 12.58 -20.65
C ALA A 428 -7.69 13.23 -19.51
N ILE A 429 -8.85 12.67 -19.16
CA ILE A 429 -9.58 13.07 -17.95
C ILE A 429 -8.93 12.45 -16.69
N CYS A 430 -9.04 13.17 -15.58
CA CYS A 430 -8.72 12.62 -14.26
C CYS A 430 -9.86 11.70 -13.81
N VAL A 431 -9.61 10.40 -13.75
CA VAL A 431 -10.59 9.41 -13.26
C VAL A 431 -10.37 9.22 -11.77
N PHE A 432 -11.44 9.39 -10.98
CA PHE A 432 -11.44 9.16 -9.54
C PHE A 432 -11.00 7.72 -9.21
N SER A 433 -10.15 7.58 -8.21
CA SER A 433 -9.71 6.31 -7.62
C SER A 433 -9.29 6.54 -6.16
N ASP A 434 -8.97 5.48 -5.43
CA ASP A 434 -8.55 5.59 -4.02
C ASP A 434 -7.31 6.50 -3.84
N SER A 435 -6.39 6.47 -4.81
CA SER A 435 -5.21 7.34 -4.82
C SER A 435 -5.40 8.63 -5.60
N ARG A 436 -6.59 8.97 -6.12
CA ARG A 436 -6.71 10.10 -7.05
C ARG A 436 -8.08 10.74 -7.09
N THR A 437 -8.11 12.08 -7.11
CA THR A 437 -9.36 12.84 -7.16
C THR A 437 -9.35 13.91 -8.25
N PRO A 438 -10.44 14.05 -9.04
CA PRO A 438 -10.65 15.20 -9.91
C PRO A 438 -11.25 16.40 -9.15
N TYR A 439 -11.66 16.20 -7.90
CA TYR A 439 -12.26 17.24 -7.06
C TYR A 439 -11.19 17.94 -6.24
N LYS A 440 -11.20 19.27 -6.28
CA LYS A 440 -10.27 20.12 -5.55
C LYS A 440 -10.31 19.80 -4.05
N PRO A 441 -9.19 19.38 -3.43
CA PRO A 441 -9.14 19.12 -2.00
C PRO A 441 -9.48 20.40 -1.20
N GLU A 442 -10.26 20.25 -0.14
CA GLU A 442 -10.57 21.36 0.76
C GLU A 442 -9.30 21.89 1.41
N GLY A 443 -9.06 23.20 1.35
CA GLY A 443 -7.81 23.81 1.84
C GLY A 443 -6.69 23.92 0.81
N TRP A 444 -6.88 23.37 -0.40
CA TRP A 444 -5.96 23.59 -1.52
C TRP A 444 -5.89 25.07 -1.93
N ARG A 445 -4.68 25.60 -2.12
CA ARG A 445 -4.42 26.98 -2.53
C ARG A 445 -3.92 27.00 -3.97
N ASP A 446 -4.53 27.83 -4.82
CA ASP A 446 -4.12 27.98 -6.22
C ASP A 446 -2.96 28.99 -6.37
#